data_AF-A0A922ZA20-F1
#
_entry.id   AF-A0A922ZA20-F1
#
_cell.length_a   1.000
_cell.length_b   1.000
_cell.length_c   1.000
_cell.angle_alpha   90.00
_cell.angle_beta   90.00
_cell.angle_gamma   90.00
#
_symmetry.space_group_name_H-M   'P 1'
#
loop_
_entity.id
_entity.type
_entity.pdbx_description
1 polymer ?
#
loop_
_entity_poly.entity_id
_entity_poly.type
_entity_poly.pdbx_seq_one_letter_code
_entity_poly.pdbx_strand_id
1 'polypeptide(L)'
;MILITPSTMDEIQQFFADMPDFARLHVQGEGTIDVPVYKVERNANMVFIWARIPTGIRTVTKVQIYHKNGSVMLERNAPLTKPSSRNVYTRFEFVIEEVGSE
;
A
#
# COMPACT_ATOMS: atom_id res chain seq x y z
N MET A 1 11.38 7.94 6.44
CA MET A 1 10.93 7.70 5.06
C MET A 1 11.89 6.67 4.51
N ILE A 2 11.50 5.40 4.48
CA ILE A 2 12.32 4.38 3.83
C ILE A 2 11.61 4.11 2.51
N LEU A 3 12.06 4.79 1.46
CA LEU A 3 11.77 4.42 0.08
C LEU A 3 12.51 3.11 -0.17
N ILE A 4 11.80 2.05 -0.53
CA ILE A 4 12.40 1.01 -1.33
C ILE A 4 11.79 1.21 -2.71
N THR A 5 12.62 1.69 -3.62
CA THR A 5 12.26 2.00 -5.00
C THR A 5 12.22 0.70 -5.79
N PRO A 6 11.11 0.33 -6.43
CA PRO A 6 11.18 -0.58 -7.58
C PRO A 6 11.99 0.15 -8.66
N SER A 7 13.04 -0.48 -9.20
CA SER A 7 14.04 0.20 -10.01
C SER A 7 13.52 0.56 -11.41
N THR A 8 12.39 -0.02 -11.83
CA THR A 8 11.74 0.25 -13.12
C THR A 8 10.22 0.03 -13.08
N MET A 9 9.47 0.67 -13.99
CA MET A 9 8.03 0.39 -14.22
C MET A 9 7.74 -1.08 -14.51
N ASP A 10 8.65 -1.76 -15.21
CA ASP A 10 8.48 -3.15 -15.62
C ASP A 10 8.50 -4.10 -14.42
N GLU A 11 9.33 -3.84 -13.41
CA GLU A 11 9.34 -4.61 -12.15
C GLU A 11 8.00 -4.49 -11.41
N ILE A 12 7.42 -3.29 -11.39
CA ILE A 12 6.10 -3.04 -10.79
C ILE A 12 5.00 -3.73 -11.59
N GLN A 13 5.13 -3.73 -12.92
CA GLN A 13 4.18 -4.37 -13.82
C GLN A 13 4.20 -5.90 -13.75
N GLN A 14 5.37 -6.51 -13.61
CA GLN A 14 5.50 -7.94 -13.34
C GLN A 14 5.03 -8.28 -11.92
N PHE A 15 5.27 -7.40 -10.95
CA PHE A 15 4.91 -7.66 -9.55
C PHE A 15 3.41 -7.81 -9.31
N PHE A 16 2.58 -6.84 -9.71
CA PHE A 16 1.12 -7.01 -9.60
C PHE A 16 0.48 -7.88 -10.70
N ALA A 17 1.27 -8.56 -11.54
CA ALA A 17 0.72 -9.62 -12.38
C ALA A 17 0.19 -10.77 -11.49
N ASP A 18 0.85 -10.99 -10.36
CA ASP A 18 0.33 -11.73 -9.21
C ASP A 18 -0.18 -10.72 -8.17
N MET A 19 -1.50 -10.62 -7.96
CA MET A 19 -2.03 -9.68 -6.96
C MET A 19 -1.34 -9.91 -5.59
N PRO A 20 -0.88 -8.85 -4.89
CA PRO A 20 -0.32 -9.00 -3.55
C PRO A 20 -1.41 -9.50 -2.60
N ASP A 21 -1.07 -10.45 -1.75
CA ASP A 21 -2.05 -11.09 -0.86
C ASP A 21 -2.52 -10.13 0.24
N PHE A 22 -1.64 -9.23 0.72
CA PHE A 22 -1.96 -8.32 1.82
C PHE A 22 -1.17 -6.99 1.77
N ALA A 23 -1.74 -5.98 2.41
CA ALA A 23 -1.10 -4.72 2.76
C ALA A 23 -0.98 -4.63 4.28
N ARG A 24 0.05 -3.96 4.80
CA ARG A 24 0.20 -3.67 6.23
C ARG A 24 -0.20 -2.23 6.51
N LEU A 25 -1.16 -2.06 7.38
CA LEU A 25 -1.56 -0.76 7.91
C LEU A 25 -0.83 -0.52 9.23
N HIS A 26 -0.30 0.68 9.41
CA HIS A 26 0.16 1.17 10.70
C HIS A 26 -0.97 2.00 11.31
N VAL A 27 -1.42 1.62 12.49
CA VAL A 27 -2.57 2.21 13.17
C VAL A 27 -2.12 2.91 14.44
N GLN A 28 -2.51 4.18 14.58
CA GLN A 28 -2.15 4.98 15.73
C GLN A 28 -2.69 4.37 17.03
N GLY A 29 -1.80 4.01 17.96
CA GLY A 29 -2.16 3.43 19.25
C GLY A 29 -2.50 1.94 19.24
N GLU A 30 -2.56 1.29 18.07
CA GLU A 30 -2.91 -0.13 17.93
C GLU A 30 -1.78 -0.98 17.29
N GLY A 31 -0.75 -0.35 16.71
CA GLY A 31 0.40 -1.04 16.13
C GLY A 31 0.24 -1.29 14.63
N THR A 32 0.48 -2.53 14.18
CA THR A 32 0.39 -2.90 12.75
C THR A 32 -0.62 -4.01 12.51
N ILE A 33 -1.36 -3.92 11.41
CA ILE A 33 -2.34 -4.92 10.99
C ILE A 33 -2.19 -5.27 9.52
N ASP A 34 -2.15 -6.56 9.21
CA ASP A 34 -2.14 -7.07 7.84
C ASP A 34 -3.58 -7.23 7.34
N VAL A 35 -3.86 -6.70 6.16
CA VAL A 35 -5.21 -6.64 5.58
C VAL A 35 -5.20 -7.09 4.12
N PRO A 36 -6.27 -7.74 3.65
CA PRO A 36 -6.33 -8.19 2.28
C PRO A 36 -6.39 -7.02 1.30
N VAL A 37 -5.69 -7.19 0.17
CA VAL A 37 -5.81 -6.32 -1.00
C VAL A 37 -6.90 -6.87 -1.91
N TYR A 38 -7.82 -6.00 -2.33
CA TYR A 38 -8.95 -6.36 -3.18
C TYR A 38 -8.69 -6.09 -4.66
N LYS A 39 -8.01 -4.98 -4.96
CA LYS A 39 -7.79 -4.53 -6.33
C LYS A 39 -6.49 -3.75 -6.41
N VAL A 40 -5.82 -3.88 -7.54
CA VAL A 40 -4.71 -3.02 -7.94
C VAL A 40 -5.02 -2.46 -9.32
N GLU A 41 -4.92 -1.15 -9.49
CA GLU A 41 -4.96 -0.48 -10.79
C GLU A 41 -3.64 0.25 -11.02
N ARG A 42 -3.27 0.42 -12.29
CA ARG A 42 -2.03 1.08 -12.68
C ARG A 42 -2.35 2.13 -13.72
N ASN A 43 -1.67 3.27 -13.65
CA ASN A 43 -1.77 4.33 -14.64
C ASN A 43 -0.43 5.06 -14.76
N ALA A 44 0.22 5.00 -15.92
CA ALA A 44 1.49 5.66 -16.22
C ALA A 44 2.55 5.50 -15.10
N ASN A 45 2.61 6.45 -14.17
CA ASN A 45 3.54 6.53 -13.03
C ASN A 45 2.87 6.33 -11.66
N MET A 46 1.63 5.82 -11.63
CA MET A 46 0.84 5.65 -10.43
C MET A 46 0.33 4.22 -10.28
N VAL A 47 0.27 3.77 -9.04
CA VAL A 47 -0.41 2.54 -8.64
C VAL A 47 -1.48 2.87 -7.63
N PHE A 48 -2.67 2.32 -7.85
CA PHE A 48 -3.80 2.43 -6.94
C PHE A 48 -4.05 1.07 -6.30
N ILE A 49 -4.10 1.01 -4.98
CA ILE A 49 -4.31 -0.25 -4.23
C ILE A 49 -5.52 -0.08 -3.34
N TRP A 50 -6.47 -1.01 -3.44
CA TRP A 50 -7.63 -1.08 -2.58
C TRP A 50 -7.38 -2.09 -1.48
N ALA A 51 -7.19 -1.61 -0.25
CA ALA A 51 -7.03 -2.46 0.92
C ALA A 51 -8.23 -2.32 1.86
N ARG A 52 -8.63 -3.43 2.49
CA ARG A 52 -9.71 -3.43 3.48
C ARG A 52 -9.21 -2.76 4.76
N ILE A 53 -9.91 -1.74 5.25
CA ILE A 53 -9.67 -1.21 6.60
C ILE A 53 -10.69 -1.84 7.55
N PRO A 54 -10.25 -2.64 8.54
CA PRO A 54 -11.13 -3.18 9.56
C PRO A 54 -11.94 -2.10 10.30
N THR A 55 -13.14 -2.48 10.69
CA THR A 55 -14.04 -1.61 11.46
C THR A 55 -13.48 -1.33 12.84
N GLY A 56 -13.56 -0.08 13.31
CA GLY A 56 -13.08 0.32 14.63
C GLY A 56 -11.69 0.95 14.63
N ILE A 57 -10.93 0.82 13.53
CA ILE A 57 -9.65 1.50 13.34
C ILE A 57 -9.90 2.99 13.20
N ARG A 58 -9.32 3.78 14.10
CA ARG A 58 -9.49 5.24 14.09
C ARG A 58 -8.63 5.88 13.01
N THR A 59 -7.31 5.69 13.08
CA THR A 59 -6.34 6.40 12.24
C THR A 59 -5.27 5.46 11.73
N VAL A 60 -5.29 5.20 10.43
CA VAL A 60 -4.13 4.65 9.71
C VAL A 60 -3.13 5.79 9.52
N THR A 61 -1.85 5.58 9.80
CA THR A 61 -0.79 6.60 9.65
C THR A 61 0.11 6.32 8.47
N LYS A 62 0.27 5.04 8.14
CA LYS A 62 1.11 4.54 7.05
C LYS A 62 0.54 3.25 6.49
N VAL A 63 0.76 3.03 5.20
CA VAL A 63 0.50 1.76 4.53
C VAL A 63 1.79 1.27 3.88
N GLN A 64 2.03 -0.04 3.99
CA GLN A 64 3.15 -0.73 3.35
C GLN A 64 2.64 -1.92 2.53
N ILE A 65 3.22 -2.13 1.36
CA ILE A 65 2.98 -3.28 0.50
C ILE A 65 4.24 -4.12 0.51
N TYR A 66 4.08 -5.42 0.75
CA TYR A 66 5.20 -6.35 0.89
C TYR A 66 5.35 -7.23 -0.35
N HIS A 67 6.60 -7.54 -0.66
CA HIS A 67 6.97 -8.56 -1.63
C HIS A 67 6.82 -9.97 -1.01
N LYS A 68 6.62 -11.01 -1.84
CA LYS A 68 6.47 -12.41 -1.40
C LYS A 68 7.68 -12.93 -0.60
N ASN A 69 8.85 -12.31 -0.77
CA ASN A 69 10.07 -12.61 0.00
C ASN A 69 10.17 -11.86 1.34
N GLY A 70 9.18 -11.04 1.69
CA GLY A 70 9.11 -10.29 2.94
C GLY A 70 9.70 -8.87 2.91
N SER A 71 10.23 -8.38 1.79
CA SER A 71 10.71 -7.00 1.70
C SER A 71 9.56 -6.00 1.52
N VAL A 72 9.73 -4.76 2.01
CA VAL A 72 8.78 -3.66 1.75
C VAL A 72 9.02 -3.16 0.33
N MET A 73 7.97 -3.05 -0.48
CA MET A 73 8.05 -2.60 -1.87
C MET A 73 7.49 -1.20 -2.05
N LEU A 74 6.31 -0.92 -1.50
CA LEU A 74 5.73 0.41 -1.53
C LEU A 74 5.43 0.85 -0.11
N GLU A 75 5.83 2.06 0.23
CA GLU A 75 5.52 2.69 1.50
C GLU A 75 4.97 4.09 1.23
N ARG A 76 3.86 4.43 1.88
CA ARG A 76 3.46 5.84 1.99
C ARG A 76 2.89 6.15 3.35
N ASN A 77 3.12 7.38 3.78
CA ASN A 77 2.31 7.95 4.84
C ASN A 77 0.88 8.13 4.30
N ALA A 78 -0.08 7.65 5.06
CA ALA A 78 -1.48 7.68 4.70
C ALA A 78 -2.30 8.00 5.97
N PRO A 79 -2.14 9.21 6.55
CA PRO A 79 -2.95 9.65 7.67
C PRO A 79 -4.41 9.68 7.22
N LEU A 80 -5.13 8.64 7.57
CA LEU A 80 -6.51 8.44 7.17
C LEU A 80 -7.29 8.05 8.42
N THR A 81 -8.15 8.97 8.85
CA THR A 81 -9.08 8.70 9.93
C THR A 81 -10.41 8.26 9.33
N LYS A 82 -10.80 6.99 9.53
CA LYS A 82 -12.10 6.48 9.09
C LYS A 82 -13.05 6.34 10.28
N PRO A 83 -14.02 7.24 10.46
CA PRO A 83 -14.97 7.16 11.57
C PRO A 83 -16.08 6.12 11.36
N SER A 84 -16.21 5.52 10.17
CA SER A 84 -17.35 4.65 9.84
C SER A 84 -17.13 3.18 10.19
N SER A 85 -18.13 2.52 10.76
CA SER A 85 -18.18 1.08 11.04
C SER A 85 -18.41 0.19 9.80
N ARG A 86 -18.42 0.75 8.58
CA ARG A 86 -18.56 -0.06 7.36
C ARG A 86 -17.20 -0.61 6.94
N ASN A 87 -17.16 -1.91 6.60
CA ASN A 87 -16.01 -2.52 5.92
C ASN A 87 -15.88 -1.87 4.53
N VAL A 88 -15.06 -0.82 4.43
CA VAL A 88 -14.87 -0.07 3.18
C VAL A 88 -13.46 -0.33 2.69
N TYR A 89 -13.35 -0.89 1.48
CA TYR A 89 -12.09 -0.90 0.74
C TYR A 89 -11.65 0.53 0.48
N THR A 90 -10.45 0.86 0.93
CA THR A 90 -9.87 2.20 0.78
C THR A 90 -8.84 2.17 -0.33
N ARG A 91 -8.95 3.11 -1.27
CA ARG A 91 -7.94 3.34 -2.29
C ARG A 91 -6.75 4.08 -1.68
N PHE A 92 -5.57 3.52 -1.84
CA PHE A 92 -4.28 4.15 -1.56
C PHE A 92 -3.55 4.38 -2.87
N GLU A 93 -3.00 5.57 -3.04
CA GLU A 93 -2.37 6.00 -4.29
C GLU A 93 -0.86 6.07 -4.10
N PHE A 94 -0.09 5.41 -4.95
CA PHE A 94 1.36 5.40 -4.88
C PHE A 94 1.86 6.07 -6.14
N VAL A 95 2.48 7.23 -5.97
CA VAL A 95 3.26 7.85 -7.05
C VAL A 95 4.60 7.13 -7.08
N ILE A 96 4.96 6.63 -8.25
CA ILE A 96 6.23 5.99 -8.47
C ILE A 96 7.14 7.05 -9.09
N GLU A 97 8.13 7.45 -8.31
CA GLU A 97 9.21 8.30 -8.79
C GLU A 97 10.33 7.38 -9.26
N GLU A 98 10.69 7.44 -10.54
CA GLU A 98 11.90 6.81 -11.04
C GLU A 98 13.08 7.54 -10.40
N VAL A 99 13.78 6.86 -9.49
CA VAL A 99 15.05 7.37 -8.98
C VAL A 99 16.06 7.18 -10.10
N GLY A 100 16.38 8.26 -10.80
CA GLY A 100 17.43 8.28 -11.81
C GLY A 100 18.69 7.66 -11.23
N SER A 101 19.27 6.71 -11.96
CA SER A 101 20.58 6.16 -11.64
C SER A 101 21.62 7.26 -11.89
N GLU A 102 21.90 8.08 -10.88
CA GLU A 102 23.16 8.84 -10.83
C GLU A 102 24.33 7.88 -10.58
#